data_AF-A0A972RSI9-F1
#
_entry.id   AF-A0A972RSI9-F1
#
_cell.length_a   1.000
_cell.length_b   1.000
_cell.length_c   1.000
_cell.angle_alpha   90.00
_cell.angle_beta   90.00
_cell.angle_gamma   90.00
#
_symmetry.space_group_name_H-M   'P 1'
#
loop_
_entity.id
_entity.type
_entity.pdbx_description
1 polymer ?
#
loop_
_entity_poly.entity_id
_entity_poly.type
_entity_poly.pdbx_seq_one_letter_code
_entity_poly.pdbx_strand_id
1 'polypeptide(L)'
;MGKQKFERRKPHLNVGTMGHIDHGKTTLTAAITKYCALRGWGQYTPFEQIDKAPEERARGITINIAHVEYETPKRHYAHVDMPGHRDYIKNMITGAAQVDGAILVVAAPEGPMPQTREHILLARQVEVPYILVFLNKVDMMDDPELLELVELEVRELLNEYGYPGDEVPVVKGSALQALQSESTDPDAPEYQPIAELLRVMDEYIPEPVREVDKPFMMPIEDVFSIKGRGTVVTGRIERGKVKVGDEVEIVGLRDETLKTVVTGVEMFHKALDEGIAGDNVGLLLRGIGRDQVARGMVVAKPGSITPHRKFRAEVYVLRKDEGGRHKPFFSGYRPQFYIRTTDVTGTITLPEGVDMVMPGDNVNLEVELDKPVALEKGSRFAIREGGVTVGAGTVTEILD
;
A
#
# COMPACT_ATOMS: atom_id res chain seq x y z
N MET A 1 26.51 -10.02 19.25
CA MET A 1 25.21 -10.70 19.46
C MET A 1 24.63 -11.02 18.10
N GLY A 2 24.30 -12.28 17.81
CA GLY A 2 23.66 -12.64 16.55
C GLY A 2 22.29 -11.96 16.43
N LYS A 3 21.93 -11.50 15.22
CA LYS A 3 20.57 -10.99 14.97
C LYS A 3 19.56 -12.10 15.19
N GLN A 4 18.42 -11.77 15.77
CA GLN A 4 17.31 -12.71 15.92
C GLN A 4 16.87 -13.21 14.54
N LYS A 5 16.61 -14.51 14.41
CA LYS A 5 16.13 -15.12 13.18
C LYS A 5 14.61 -15.05 13.14
N PHE A 6 14.04 -14.70 11.99
CA PHE A 6 12.59 -14.74 11.80
C PHE A 6 12.16 -16.20 11.60
N GLU A 7 11.20 -16.66 12.40
CA GLU A 7 10.65 -18.01 12.30
C GLU A 7 9.24 -17.95 11.69
N ARG A 8 9.09 -18.51 10.49
CA ARG A 8 7.80 -18.62 9.79
C ARG A 8 6.92 -19.70 10.44
N ARG A 9 6.27 -19.35 11.55
CA ARG A 9 5.36 -20.25 12.29
C ARG A 9 3.89 -20.12 11.88
N LYS A 10 3.50 -18.96 11.34
CA LYS A 10 2.12 -18.62 10.98
C LYS A 10 2.07 -18.03 9.56
N PRO A 11 0.94 -18.13 8.84
CA PRO A 11 0.73 -17.42 7.59
C PRO A 11 0.98 -15.92 7.74
N HIS A 12 1.62 -15.31 6.73
CA HIS A 12 2.00 -13.90 6.71
C HIS A 12 1.08 -13.09 5.80
N LEU A 13 0.41 -12.08 6.37
CA LEU A 13 -0.45 -11.15 5.65
C LEU A 13 0.06 -9.71 5.79
N ASN A 14 -0.08 -8.96 4.70
CA ASN A 14 0.13 -7.52 4.69
C ASN A 14 -1.22 -6.84 4.82
N VAL A 15 -1.35 -5.95 5.78
CA VAL A 15 -2.56 -5.15 5.99
C VAL A 15 -2.17 -3.68 6.11
N GLY A 16 -3.13 -2.77 6.03
CA GLY A 16 -2.83 -1.37 6.28
C GLY A 16 -4.04 -0.51 6.51
N THR A 17 -3.84 0.59 7.23
CA THR A 17 -4.90 1.58 7.53
C THR A 17 -4.95 2.65 6.45
N MET A 18 -6.16 2.98 6.03
CA MET A 18 -6.43 4.05 5.08
C MET A 18 -7.72 4.79 5.45
N GLY A 19 -7.93 5.98 4.90
CA GLY A 19 -9.07 6.83 5.21
C GLY A 19 -8.67 8.29 5.36
N HIS A 20 -9.66 9.16 5.56
CA HIS A 20 -9.46 10.61 5.66
C HIS A 20 -8.49 11.02 6.77
N ILE A 21 -7.92 12.22 6.64
CA ILE A 21 -7.12 12.84 7.69
C ILE A 21 -7.93 12.91 8.99
N ASP A 22 -7.26 12.79 10.13
CA ASP A 22 -7.84 12.87 11.49
C ASP A 22 -8.91 11.83 11.85
N HIS A 23 -9.22 10.87 10.98
CA HIS A 23 -10.10 9.73 11.32
C HIS A 23 -9.47 8.72 12.29
N GLY A 24 -8.17 8.87 12.63
CA GLY A 24 -7.49 8.10 13.66
C GLY A 24 -6.80 6.81 13.19
N LYS A 25 -6.28 6.78 11.95
CA LYS A 25 -5.50 5.66 11.39
C LYS A 25 -4.32 5.26 12.29
N THR A 26 -3.41 6.20 12.55
CA THR A 26 -2.21 5.97 13.35
C THR A 26 -2.53 5.64 14.81
N THR A 27 -3.58 6.26 15.37
CA THR A 27 -4.10 5.90 16.71
C THR A 27 -4.58 4.46 16.76
N LEU A 28 -5.31 4.01 15.73
CA LEU A 28 -5.76 2.62 15.61
C LEU A 28 -4.58 1.66 15.48
N THR A 29 -3.59 1.98 14.63
CA THR A 29 -2.36 1.19 14.48
C THR A 29 -1.63 1.04 15.81
N ALA A 30 -1.45 2.13 16.57
CA ALA A 30 -0.85 2.08 17.90
C ALA A 30 -1.69 1.24 18.89
N ALA A 31 -3.02 1.38 18.87
CA ALA A 31 -3.94 0.61 19.73
C ALA A 31 -3.86 -0.90 19.45
N ILE A 32 -3.79 -1.30 18.18
CA ILE A 32 -3.59 -2.70 17.78
C ILE A 32 -2.29 -3.24 18.35
N THR A 33 -1.17 -2.54 18.16
CA THR A 33 0.13 -3.02 18.69
C THR A 33 0.14 -3.08 20.22
N LYS A 34 -0.55 -2.16 20.91
CA LYS A 34 -0.70 -2.17 22.38
C LYS A 34 -1.48 -3.41 22.82
N TYR A 35 -2.64 -3.66 22.23
CA TYR A 35 -3.47 -4.82 22.54
C TYR A 35 -2.73 -6.14 22.29
N CYS A 36 -2.08 -6.28 21.13
CA CYS A 36 -1.28 -7.45 20.82
C CYS A 36 -0.13 -7.65 21.80
N ALA A 37 0.54 -6.56 22.23
CA ALA A 37 1.60 -6.65 23.24
C ALA A 37 1.08 -7.13 24.60
N LEU A 38 -0.10 -6.68 25.05
CA LEU A 38 -0.75 -7.17 26.29
C LEU A 38 -1.03 -8.68 26.24
N ARG A 39 -1.37 -9.21 25.05
CA ARG A 39 -1.56 -10.65 24.82
C ARG A 39 -0.26 -11.43 24.59
N GLY A 40 0.89 -10.76 24.53
CA GLY A 40 2.19 -11.36 24.19
C GLY A 40 2.35 -11.70 22.70
N TRP A 41 1.55 -11.10 21.82
CA TRP A 41 1.50 -11.31 20.37
C TRP A 41 2.23 -10.23 19.57
N GLY A 42 3.21 -9.57 20.15
CA GLY A 42 3.97 -8.52 19.48
C GLY A 42 4.61 -7.53 20.47
N GLN A 43 5.17 -6.46 19.91
CA GLN A 43 5.70 -5.35 20.69
C GLN A 43 4.82 -4.12 20.49
N TYR A 44 4.61 -3.36 21.56
CA TYR A 44 3.87 -2.12 21.49
C TYR A 44 4.69 -1.05 20.77
N THR A 45 4.09 -0.43 19.75
CA THR A 45 4.67 0.73 19.05
C THR A 45 3.82 1.96 19.38
N PRO A 46 4.34 2.91 20.19
CA PRO A 46 3.64 4.15 20.50
C PRO A 46 3.37 5.01 19.26
N PHE A 47 2.34 5.85 19.34
CA PHE A 47 1.94 6.78 18.29
C PHE A 47 3.13 7.60 17.75
N GLU A 48 3.96 8.13 18.64
CA GLU A 48 5.11 8.99 18.28
C GLU A 48 6.26 8.22 17.64
N GLN A 49 6.25 6.89 17.69
CA GLN A 49 7.21 6.04 16.99
C GLN A 49 6.71 5.63 15.59
N ILE A 50 5.39 5.68 15.36
CA ILE A 50 4.80 5.53 14.03
C ILE A 50 4.99 6.85 13.28
N ASP A 51 4.48 7.97 13.82
CA ASP A 51 4.71 9.33 13.34
C ASP A 51 6.03 9.91 13.90
N LYS A 52 7.15 9.33 13.45
CA LYS A 52 8.48 9.62 13.99
C LYS A 52 9.20 10.79 13.31
N ALA A 53 8.81 11.20 12.11
CA ALA A 53 9.53 12.25 11.40
C ALA A 53 9.30 13.61 12.10
N PRO A 54 10.33 14.48 12.20
CA PRO A 54 10.17 15.80 12.81
C PRO A 54 9.05 16.62 12.19
N GLU A 55 8.85 16.49 10.88
CA GLU A 55 7.77 17.17 10.14
C GLU A 55 6.38 16.63 10.49
N GLU A 56 6.25 15.30 10.68
CA GLU A 56 5.00 14.65 11.10
C GLU A 56 4.58 15.15 12.48
N ARG A 57 5.52 15.18 13.44
CA ARG A 57 5.27 15.68 14.80
C ARG A 57 4.91 17.16 14.84
N ALA A 58 5.52 17.97 13.98
CA ALA A 58 5.24 19.41 13.93
C ALA A 58 3.87 19.71 13.31
N ARG A 59 3.42 18.90 12.35
CA ARG A 59 2.17 19.12 11.62
C ARG A 59 1.00 18.29 12.15
N GLY A 60 1.25 17.27 12.98
CA GLY A 60 0.24 16.35 13.50
C GLY A 60 -0.38 15.45 12.42
N ILE A 61 0.35 15.18 11.33
CA ILE A 61 -0.14 14.36 10.21
C ILE A 61 0.93 13.34 9.80
N THR A 62 0.50 12.13 9.46
CA THR A 62 1.35 11.11 8.85
C THR A 62 1.77 11.53 7.44
N ILE A 63 3.06 11.44 7.14
CA ILE A 63 3.65 11.83 5.86
C ILE A 63 4.26 10.61 5.18
N ASN A 64 5.05 9.86 5.92
CA ASN A 64 5.73 8.67 5.47
C ASN A 64 4.92 7.43 5.82
N ILE A 65 5.12 6.37 5.05
CA ILE A 65 4.58 5.06 5.37
C ILE A 65 5.34 4.52 6.58
N ALA A 66 4.61 4.02 7.57
CA ALA A 66 5.18 3.32 8.71
C ALA A 66 4.80 1.83 8.65
N HIS A 67 5.78 0.97 8.94
CA HIS A 67 5.60 -0.48 8.99
C HIS A 67 5.70 -0.94 10.44
N VAL A 68 4.65 -1.60 10.95
CA VAL A 68 4.65 -2.24 12.28
C VAL A 68 4.32 -3.72 12.16
N GLU A 69 4.82 -4.54 13.09
CA GLU A 69 4.52 -5.98 13.15
C GLU A 69 3.70 -6.32 14.39
N TYR A 70 2.76 -7.25 14.22
CA TYR A 70 2.03 -7.91 15.30
C TYR A 70 1.49 -9.24 14.79
N GLU A 71 1.00 -10.08 15.69
CA GLU A 71 0.39 -11.35 15.33
C GLU A 71 -0.90 -11.60 16.10
N THR A 72 -1.65 -12.59 15.62
CA THR A 72 -2.75 -13.23 16.34
C THR A 72 -2.37 -14.70 16.55
N PRO A 73 -3.17 -15.51 17.26
CA PRO A 73 -2.95 -16.96 17.30
C PRO A 73 -2.93 -17.61 15.90
N LYS A 74 -3.65 -17.02 14.93
CA LYS A 74 -3.81 -17.58 13.58
C LYS A 74 -2.73 -17.12 12.61
N ARG A 75 -2.33 -15.84 12.66
CA ARG A 75 -1.54 -15.19 11.58
C ARG A 75 -0.50 -14.22 12.11
N HIS A 76 0.49 -13.94 11.27
CA HIS A 76 1.43 -12.83 11.46
C HIS A 76 1.07 -11.70 10.49
N TYR A 77 1.05 -10.46 10.98
CA TYR A 77 0.71 -9.28 10.22
C TYR A 77 1.90 -8.33 10.09
N ALA A 78 2.16 -7.89 8.85
CA ALA A 78 2.87 -6.64 8.59
C ALA A 78 1.82 -5.58 8.31
N HIS A 79 1.81 -4.50 9.09
CA HIS A 79 0.84 -3.42 8.98
C HIS A 79 1.50 -2.16 8.43
N VAL A 80 0.90 -1.64 7.37
CA VAL A 80 1.30 -0.42 6.66
C VAL A 80 0.37 0.73 7.04
N ASP A 81 0.84 1.67 7.86
CA ASP A 81 0.07 2.87 8.23
C ASP A 81 0.20 3.91 7.09
N MET A 82 -0.90 4.22 6.41
CA MET A 82 -0.87 5.08 5.22
C MET A 82 -1.35 6.52 5.53
N PRO A 83 -0.74 7.55 4.92
CA PRO A 83 -1.15 8.93 5.14
C PRO A 83 -2.53 9.22 4.56
N GLY A 84 -3.32 10.05 5.25
CA GLY A 84 -4.68 10.45 4.82
C GLY A 84 -4.80 11.85 4.23
N HIS A 85 -3.72 12.63 4.24
CA HIS A 85 -3.73 13.99 3.71
C HIS A 85 -3.51 13.98 2.19
N ARG A 86 -4.24 14.85 1.48
CA ARG A 86 -4.27 14.89 0.01
C ARG A 86 -2.89 15.03 -0.64
N ASP A 87 -2.04 15.87 -0.06
CA ASP A 87 -0.67 16.11 -0.55
C ASP A 87 0.22 14.85 -0.52
N TYR A 88 -0.11 13.85 0.31
CA TYR A 88 0.70 12.64 0.50
C TYR A 88 0.06 11.38 -0.08
N ILE A 89 -0.95 11.52 -0.94
CA ILE A 89 -1.60 10.38 -1.60
C ILE A 89 -0.61 9.51 -2.40
N LYS A 90 0.48 10.09 -2.92
CA LYS A 90 1.54 9.31 -3.57
C LYS A 90 2.09 8.19 -2.67
N ASN A 91 2.24 8.49 -1.39
CA ASN A 91 2.72 7.51 -0.41
C ASN A 91 1.62 6.50 -0.09
N MET A 92 0.36 6.94 0.01
CA MET A 92 -0.75 6.00 0.18
C MET A 92 -0.85 4.99 -0.98
N ILE A 93 -0.72 5.41 -2.24
CA ILE A 93 -0.74 4.50 -3.41
C ILE A 93 0.35 3.41 -3.29
N THR A 94 1.56 3.81 -2.90
CA THR A 94 2.67 2.86 -2.72
C THR A 94 2.48 1.94 -1.52
N GLY A 95 1.83 2.40 -0.45
CA GLY A 95 1.46 1.53 0.67
C GLY A 95 0.34 0.55 0.30
N ALA A 96 -0.71 1.02 -0.37
CA ALA A 96 -1.87 0.24 -0.76
C ALA A 96 -1.53 -0.87 -1.78
N ALA A 97 -0.57 -0.62 -2.68
CA ALA A 97 -0.06 -1.66 -3.58
C ALA A 97 0.58 -2.86 -2.85
N GLN A 98 0.84 -2.74 -1.54
CA GLN A 98 1.50 -3.77 -0.74
C GLN A 98 0.57 -4.50 0.22
N VAL A 99 -0.73 -4.22 0.25
CA VAL A 99 -1.63 -4.85 1.23
C VAL A 99 -2.48 -5.95 0.61
N ASP A 100 -2.65 -7.05 1.34
CA ASP A 100 -3.60 -8.12 1.03
C ASP A 100 -5.02 -7.79 1.55
N GLY A 101 -5.13 -6.80 2.44
CA GLY A 101 -6.40 -6.20 2.82
C GLY A 101 -6.20 -4.87 3.53
N ALA A 102 -7.13 -3.94 3.37
CA ALA A 102 -7.06 -2.62 3.99
C ALA A 102 -8.14 -2.43 5.06
N ILE A 103 -7.78 -1.69 6.11
CA ILE A 103 -8.66 -1.20 7.16
C ILE A 103 -9.05 0.23 6.80
N LEU A 104 -10.28 0.42 6.34
CA LEU A 104 -10.84 1.75 6.10
C LEU A 104 -11.32 2.34 7.42
N VAL A 105 -10.62 3.38 7.88
CA VAL A 105 -10.93 4.07 9.14
C VAL A 105 -11.82 5.28 8.84
N VAL A 106 -13.01 5.28 9.41
CA VAL A 106 -14.01 6.34 9.27
C VAL A 106 -14.40 6.86 10.65
N ALA A 107 -14.27 8.16 10.89
CA ALA A 107 -14.75 8.75 12.15
C ALA A 107 -16.28 8.83 12.13
N ALA A 108 -16.93 8.22 13.11
CA ALA A 108 -18.38 8.20 13.24
C ALA A 108 -19.02 9.61 13.22
N PRO A 109 -18.49 10.63 13.93
CA PRO A 109 -19.09 11.97 13.90
C PRO A 109 -18.98 12.71 12.55
N GLU A 110 -18.05 12.30 11.69
CA GLU A 110 -17.74 12.99 10.43
C GLU A 110 -18.29 12.24 9.20
N GLY A 111 -18.42 10.91 9.29
CA GLY A 111 -18.83 10.06 8.19
C GLY A 111 -17.82 10.00 7.03
N PRO A 112 -18.24 9.55 5.84
CA PRO A 112 -17.36 9.43 4.68
C PRO A 112 -17.01 10.79 4.06
N MET A 113 -15.75 11.19 4.25
CA MET A 113 -15.16 12.44 3.73
C MET A 113 -14.52 12.28 2.34
N PRO A 114 -14.11 13.37 1.63
CA PRO A 114 -13.59 13.27 0.26
C PRO A 114 -12.42 12.30 0.08
N GLN A 115 -11.47 12.28 1.01
CA GLN A 115 -10.32 11.37 0.98
C GLN A 115 -10.74 9.93 1.30
N THR A 116 -11.84 9.69 2.01
CA THR A 116 -12.40 8.33 2.16
C THR A 116 -12.76 7.77 0.78
N ARG A 117 -13.45 8.57 -0.06
CA ARG A 117 -13.79 8.21 -1.44
C ARG A 117 -12.54 7.97 -2.29
N GLU A 118 -11.61 8.93 -2.25
CA GLU A 118 -10.37 8.86 -3.01
C GLU A 118 -9.51 7.66 -2.62
N HIS A 119 -9.46 7.29 -1.34
CA HIS A 119 -8.73 6.12 -0.86
C HIS A 119 -9.36 4.81 -1.31
N ILE A 120 -10.68 4.65 -1.26
CA ILE A 120 -11.38 3.44 -1.74
C ILE A 120 -11.12 3.27 -3.24
N LEU A 121 -11.30 4.34 -4.00
CA LEU A 121 -11.03 4.36 -5.43
C LEU A 121 -9.59 3.93 -5.73
N LEU A 122 -8.61 4.55 -5.08
CA LEU A 122 -7.20 4.24 -5.29
C LEU A 122 -6.84 2.83 -4.87
N ALA A 123 -7.37 2.36 -3.73
CA ALA A 123 -7.23 0.98 -3.28
C ALA A 123 -7.74 0.00 -4.35
N ARG A 124 -8.89 0.30 -4.98
CA ARG A 124 -9.40 -0.50 -6.09
C ARG A 124 -8.45 -0.50 -7.29
N GLN A 125 -7.86 0.65 -7.63
CA GLN A 125 -6.95 0.77 -8.78
C GLN A 125 -5.62 0.05 -8.56
N VAL A 126 -5.13 -0.03 -7.32
CA VAL A 126 -3.96 -0.84 -6.97
C VAL A 126 -4.33 -2.26 -6.53
N GLU A 127 -5.56 -2.68 -6.79
CA GLU A 127 -6.06 -4.04 -6.58
C GLU A 127 -5.99 -4.55 -5.14
N VAL A 128 -6.23 -3.68 -4.16
CA VAL A 128 -6.47 -4.14 -2.79
C VAL A 128 -7.69 -5.09 -2.82
N PRO A 129 -7.54 -6.37 -2.48
CA PRO A 129 -8.59 -7.34 -2.77
C PRO A 129 -9.71 -7.31 -1.72
N TYR A 130 -9.41 -6.93 -0.49
CA TYR A 130 -10.35 -6.90 0.62
C TYR A 130 -10.26 -5.58 1.39
N ILE A 131 -11.41 -4.98 1.69
CA ILE A 131 -11.53 -3.86 2.62
C ILE A 131 -12.40 -4.29 3.79
N LEU A 132 -12.00 -3.93 4.99
CA LEU A 132 -12.82 -3.95 6.19
C LEU A 132 -12.92 -2.54 6.77
N VAL A 133 -14.00 -2.24 7.50
CA VAL A 133 -14.24 -0.90 8.02
C VAL A 133 -14.07 -0.88 9.54
N PHE A 134 -13.36 0.12 10.03
CA PHE A 134 -13.37 0.48 11.44
C PHE A 134 -14.03 1.86 11.60
N LEU A 135 -15.28 1.86 12.07
CA LEU A 135 -15.99 3.06 12.49
C LEU A 135 -15.43 3.51 13.85
N ASN A 136 -14.54 4.49 13.78
CA ASN A 136 -13.78 5.02 14.91
C ASN A 136 -14.50 6.18 15.59
N LYS A 137 -14.01 6.59 16.76
CA LYS A 137 -14.53 7.72 17.56
C LYS A 137 -16.01 7.56 17.94
N VAL A 138 -16.48 6.33 18.12
CA VAL A 138 -17.87 6.06 18.55
C VAL A 138 -18.15 6.64 19.94
N ASP A 139 -17.11 6.83 20.75
CA ASP A 139 -17.19 7.55 22.04
C ASP A 139 -17.60 9.02 21.93
N MET A 140 -17.58 9.58 20.72
CA MET A 140 -18.02 10.96 20.44
C MET A 140 -19.41 11.01 19.80
N MET A 141 -20.09 9.87 19.62
CA MET A 141 -21.40 9.77 18.98
C MET A 141 -22.29 8.80 19.75
N ASP A 142 -23.18 9.36 20.57
CA ASP A 142 -24.06 8.60 21.46
C ASP A 142 -25.36 8.15 20.79
N ASP A 143 -25.64 8.61 19.57
CA ASP A 143 -26.88 8.35 18.82
C ASP A 143 -26.73 7.10 17.93
N PRO A 144 -27.43 5.98 18.25
CA PRO A 144 -27.38 4.77 17.45
C PRO A 144 -27.91 4.92 16.03
N GLU A 145 -28.92 5.78 15.81
CA GLU A 145 -29.52 6.00 14.49
C GLU A 145 -28.52 6.69 13.55
N LEU A 146 -27.77 7.67 14.07
CA LEU A 146 -26.71 8.32 13.30
C LEU A 146 -25.54 7.37 12.99
N LEU A 147 -25.18 6.48 13.92
CA LEU A 147 -24.15 5.46 13.68
C LEU A 147 -24.56 4.48 12.57
N GLU A 148 -25.83 4.06 12.55
CA GLU A 148 -26.38 3.20 11.49
C GLU A 148 -26.41 3.94 10.15
N LEU A 149 -26.77 5.22 10.14
CA LEU A 149 -26.75 6.05 8.94
C LEU A 149 -25.33 6.17 8.36
N VAL A 150 -24.34 6.46 9.20
CA VAL A 150 -22.94 6.56 8.77
C VAL A 150 -22.43 5.23 8.24
N GLU A 151 -22.80 4.11 8.88
CA GLU A 151 -22.48 2.78 8.37
C GLU A 151 -23.08 2.56 6.97
N LEU A 152 -24.35 2.89 6.77
CA LEU A 152 -25.04 2.77 5.49
C LEU A 152 -24.31 3.58 4.40
N GLU A 153 -23.97 4.84 4.66
CA GLU A 153 -23.26 5.70 3.71
C GLU A 153 -21.88 5.14 3.33
N VAL A 154 -21.16 4.53 4.28
CA VAL A 154 -19.87 3.87 3.99
C VAL A 154 -20.05 2.63 3.13
N ARG A 155 -21.10 1.83 3.38
CA ARG A 155 -21.41 0.64 2.57
C ARG A 155 -21.80 1.02 1.14
N GLU A 156 -22.65 2.03 0.97
CA GLU A 156 -23.02 2.58 -0.33
C GLU A 156 -21.78 3.06 -1.11
N LEU A 157 -20.85 3.74 -0.43
CA LEU A 157 -19.60 4.20 -1.02
C LEU A 157 -18.68 3.05 -1.46
N LEU A 158 -18.62 1.97 -0.69
CA LEU A 158 -17.88 0.77 -1.07
C LEU A 158 -18.49 0.11 -2.31
N ASN A 159 -19.82 0.01 -2.36
CA ASN A 159 -20.56 -0.50 -3.51
C ASN A 159 -20.31 0.35 -4.77
N GLU A 160 -20.32 1.68 -4.64
CA GLU A 160 -20.04 2.62 -5.73
C GLU A 160 -18.70 2.33 -6.43
N TYR A 161 -17.67 1.98 -5.66
CA TYR A 161 -16.32 1.70 -6.18
C TYR A 161 -16.02 0.19 -6.37
N GLY A 162 -17.06 -0.66 -6.36
CA GLY A 162 -16.95 -2.07 -6.74
C GLY A 162 -16.39 -3.00 -5.66
N TYR A 163 -16.45 -2.60 -4.39
CA TYR A 163 -16.33 -3.51 -3.26
C TYR A 163 -17.72 -4.00 -2.82
N PRO A 164 -17.84 -5.20 -2.21
CA PRO A 164 -19.12 -5.73 -1.75
C PRO A 164 -19.52 -5.07 -0.43
N GLY A 165 -19.93 -3.80 -0.48
CA GLY A 165 -20.23 -2.96 0.70
C GLY A 165 -21.21 -3.59 1.68
N ASP A 166 -22.16 -4.38 1.20
CA ASP A 166 -23.15 -5.08 2.04
C ASP A 166 -22.56 -6.27 2.82
N GLU A 167 -21.46 -6.85 2.34
CA GLU A 167 -20.79 -8.01 2.95
C GLU A 167 -19.56 -7.61 3.78
N VAL A 168 -19.01 -6.41 3.53
CA VAL A 168 -17.84 -5.90 4.22
C VAL A 168 -18.10 -5.81 5.73
N PRO A 169 -17.25 -6.42 6.58
CA PRO A 169 -17.37 -6.27 8.02
C PRO A 169 -17.11 -4.84 8.47
N VAL A 170 -17.95 -4.38 9.40
CA VAL A 170 -17.83 -3.06 10.03
C VAL A 170 -17.68 -3.25 11.53
N VAL A 171 -16.54 -2.84 12.07
CA VAL A 171 -16.27 -2.87 13.50
C VAL A 171 -16.38 -1.44 14.05
N LYS A 172 -17.15 -1.28 15.13
CA LYS A 172 -17.42 0.01 15.77
C LYS A 172 -16.62 0.13 17.06
N GLY A 173 -15.94 1.26 17.28
CA GLY A 173 -15.23 1.47 18.53
C GLY A 173 -14.47 2.79 18.65
N SER A 174 -13.63 2.86 19.69
CA SER A 174 -12.74 3.98 19.95
C SER A 174 -11.29 3.50 20.04
N ALA A 175 -10.50 3.79 19.01
CA ALA A 175 -9.06 3.52 19.03
C ALA A 175 -8.36 4.32 20.15
N LEU A 176 -8.86 5.53 20.45
CA LEU A 176 -8.27 6.40 21.46
C LEU A 176 -8.46 5.83 22.87
N GLN A 177 -9.67 5.39 23.21
CA GLN A 177 -9.93 4.78 24.53
C GLN A 177 -9.11 3.50 24.74
N ALA A 178 -9.00 2.64 23.72
CA ALA A 178 -8.13 1.47 23.78
C ALA A 178 -6.65 1.89 24.02
N LEU A 179 -6.17 2.88 23.25
CA LEU A 179 -4.79 3.35 23.36
C LEU A 179 -4.49 4.01 24.71
N GLN A 180 -5.42 4.77 25.27
CA GLN A 180 -5.25 5.51 26.53
C GLN A 180 -5.59 4.72 27.79
N SER A 181 -6.27 3.58 27.67
CA SER A 181 -6.63 2.79 28.84
C SER A 181 -5.40 2.42 29.69
N GLU A 182 -5.54 2.60 31.01
CA GLU A 182 -4.55 2.20 32.01
C GLU A 182 -4.69 0.72 32.41
N SER A 183 -5.76 0.05 31.95
CA SER A 183 -5.95 -1.37 32.21
C SER A 183 -4.84 -2.20 31.58
N THR A 184 -4.35 -3.18 32.34
CA THR A 184 -3.44 -4.21 31.84
C THR A 184 -4.17 -5.51 31.53
N ASP A 185 -5.48 -5.56 31.79
CA ASP A 185 -6.33 -6.68 31.42
C ASP A 185 -6.75 -6.55 29.96
N PRO A 186 -6.26 -7.41 29.05
CA PRO A 186 -6.62 -7.37 27.64
C PRO A 186 -8.08 -7.80 27.37
N ASP A 187 -8.84 -8.22 28.38
CA ASP A 187 -10.27 -8.50 28.27
C ASP A 187 -11.16 -7.31 28.69
N ALA A 188 -10.55 -6.18 29.10
CA ALA A 188 -11.29 -4.97 29.48
C ALA A 188 -12.17 -4.41 28.33
N PRO A 189 -13.33 -3.79 28.64
CA PRO A 189 -14.30 -3.35 27.63
C PRO A 189 -13.73 -2.45 26.53
N GLU A 190 -12.83 -1.53 26.88
CA GLU A 190 -12.14 -0.63 25.95
C GLU A 190 -11.32 -1.34 24.86
N TYR A 191 -10.90 -2.59 25.09
CA TYR A 191 -10.11 -3.37 24.15
C TYR A 191 -10.96 -4.27 23.25
N GLN A 192 -12.24 -4.47 23.58
CA GLN A 192 -13.14 -5.34 22.82
C GLN A 192 -13.24 -4.96 21.34
N PRO A 193 -13.32 -3.66 20.95
CA PRO A 193 -13.32 -3.30 19.53
C PRO A 193 -12.04 -3.69 18.79
N ILE A 194 -10.88 -3.65 19.45
CA ILE A 194 -9.59 -4.05 18.86
C ILE A 194 -9.51 -5.57 18.74
N ALA A 195 -9.98 -6.29 19.76
CA ALA A 195 -10.08 -7.74 19.72
C ALA A 195 -10.99 -8.22 18.57
N GLU A 196 -12.16 -7.59 18.43
CA GLU A 196 -13.12 -7.89 17.37
C GLU A 196 -12.55 -7.55 15.98
N LEU A 197 -11.87 -6.41 15.85
CA LEU A 197 -11.16 -6.05 14.62
C LEU A 197 -10.17 -7.13 14.19
N LEU A 198 -9.32 -7.61 15.10
CA LEU A 198 -8.35 -8.66 14.81
C LEU A 198 -9.00 -10.00 14.45
N ARG A 199 -10.11 -10.35 15.13
CA ARG A 199 -10.89 -11.55 14.82
C ARG A 199 -11.48 -11.48 13.40
N VAL A 200 -12.11 -10.36 13.07
CA VAL A 200 -12.68 -10.09 11.75
C VAL A 200 -11.60 -10.12 10.68
N MET A 201 -10.43 -9.53 10.92
CA MET A 201 -9.28 -9.61 10.00
C MET A 201 -8.84 -11.05 9.75
N ASP A 202 -8.78 -11.88 10.80
CA ASP A 202 -8.41 -13.29 10.72
C ASP A 202 -9.43 -14.14 9.93
N GLU A 203 -10.70 -13.76 9.94
CA GLU A 203 -11.80 -14.50 9.30
C GLU A 203 -12.11 -14.03 7.88
N TYR A 204 -12.16 -12.71 7.66
CA TYR A 204 -12.65 -12.11 6.42
C TYR A 204 -11.57 -12.02 5.34
N ILE A 205 -10.32 -11.68 5.71
CA ILE A 205 -9.22 -11.64 4.74
C ILE A 205 -8.74 -13.08 4.53
N PRO A 206 -8.84 -13.68 3.34
CA PRO A 206 -8.32 -15.01 3.10
C PRO A 206 -6.79 -15.01 3.11
N GLU A 207 -6.21 -16.19 3.25
CA GLU A 207 -4.77 -16.34 3.04
C GLU A 207 -4.47 -16.14 1.53
N PRO A 208 -3.64 -15.17 1.17
CA PRO A 208 -3.35 -14.87 -0.23
C PRO A 208 -2.53 -15.99 -0.87
N VAL A 209 -2.92 -16.40 -2.09
CA VAL A 209 -2.14 -17.35 -2.88
C VAL A 209 -0.88 -16.65 -3.38
N ARG A 210 0.27 -17.05 -2.86
CA ARG A 210 1.57 -16.45 -3.20
C ARG A 210 2.18 -17.13 -4.42
N GLU A 211 2.60 -16.34 -5.40
CA GLU A 211 3.23 -16.84 -6.64
C GLU A 211 4.73 -17.16 -6.44
N VAL A 212 5.03 -18.06 -5.51
CA VAL A 212 6.40 -18.36 -5.07
C VAL A 212 7.24 -19.12 -6.09
N ASP A 213 6.61 -19.76 -7.08
CA ASP A 213 7.30 -20.53 -8.12
C ASP A 213 7.63 -19.70 -9.37
N LYS A 214 7.19 -18.44 -9.42
CA LYS A 214 7.54 -17.51 -10.50
C LYS A 214 8.94 -16.90 -10.30
N PRO A 215 9.55 -16.32 -11.35
CA PRO A 215 10.80 -15.57 -11.22
C PRO A 215 10.67 -14.45 -10.17
N PHE A 216 11.68 -14.33 -9.30
CA PHE A 216 11.73 -13.33 -8.24
C PHE A 216 11.53 -11.91 -8.76
N MET A 217 10.67 -11.14 -8.09
CA MET A 217 10.53 -9.70 -8.28
C MET A 217 10.10 -9.02 -7.00
N MET A 218 10.75 -7.92 -6.66
CA MET A 218 10.45 -7.07 -5.52
C MET A 218 10.57 -5.60 -5.94
N PRO A 219 9.45 -4.85 -6.03
CA PRO A 219 9.49 -3.41 -6.24
C PRO A 219 10.17 -2.70 -5.06
N ILE A 220 11.02 -1.71 -5.36
CA ILE A 220 11.72 -0.93 -4.33
C ILE A 220 10.80 0.19 -3.85
N GLU A 221 10.51 0.18 -2.56
CA GLU A 221 9.76 1.21 -1.84
C GLU A 221 10.70 2.27 -1.26
N ASP A 222 11.73 1.85 -0.55
CA ASP A 222 12.68 2.77 0.10
C ASP A 222 14.12 2.22 0.11
N VAL A 223 15.09 3.13 0.24
CA VAL A 223 16.52 2.87 0.16
C VAL A 223 17.25 3.46 1.36
N PHE A 224 17.87 2.58 2.14
CA PHE A 224 18.70 2.92 3.28
C PHE A 224 20.17 2.63 3.01
N SER A 225 21.06 3.40 3.63
CA SER A 225 22.47 3.05 3.69
C SER A 225 22.84 2.71 5.13
N ILE A 226 23.38 1.51 5.31
CA ILE A 226 23.90 1.08 6.60
C ILE A 226 25.42 1.25 6.59
N LYS A 227 25.91 2.15 7.42
CA LYS A 227 27.35 2.43 7.57
C LYS A 227 28.11 1.14 7.82
N GLY A 228 29.06 0.82 6.94
CA GLY A 228 29.91 -0.37 7.04
C GLY A 228 29.26 -1.69 6.60
N ARG A 229 27.99 -1.71 6.16
CA ARG A 229 27.34 -2.90 5.57
C ARG A 229 26.99 -2.74 4.09
N GLY A 230 26.54 -1.56 3.67
CA GLY A 230 26.15 -1.29 2.29
C GLY A 230 24.74 -0.71 2.15
N THR A 231 24.18 -0.83 0.95
CA THR A 231 22.85 -0.31 0.60
C THR A 231 21.79 -1.37 0.82
N VAL A 232 20.75 -1.02 1.57
CA VAL A 232 19.57 -1.85 1.80
C VAL A 232 18.41 -1.25 1.04
N VAL A 233 17.76 -2.06 0.22
CA VAL A 233 16.51 -1.69 -0.46
C VAL A 233 15.37 -2.45 0.20
N THR A 234 14.24 -1.79 0.38
CA THR A 234 13.07 -2.37 1.05
C THR A 234 11.88 -2.45 0.11
N GLY A 235 11.02 -3.43 0.35
CA GLY A 235 9.74 -3.57 -0.33
C GLY A 235 9.10 -4.93 -0.09
N ARG A 236 7.85 -5.07 -0.56
CA ARG A 236 7.14 -6.34 -0.61
C ARG A 236 7.61 -7.18 -1.79
N ILE A 237 7.96 -8.44 -1.55
CA ILE A 237 8.23 -9.39 -2.65
C ILE A 237 6.90 -9.66 -3.37
N GLU A 238 6.81 -9.28 -4.65
CA GLU A 238 5.61 -9.46 -5.46
C GLU A 238 5.43 -10.92 -5.85
N ARG A 239 6.53 -11.56 -6.31
CA ARG A 239 6.54 -12.94 -6.76
C ARG A 239 7.90 -13.61 -6.58
N GLY A 240 7.92 -14.94 -6.59
CA GLY A 240 9.11 -15.75 -6.47
C GLY A 240 9.71 -15.79 -5.06
N LYS A 241 11.00 -16.13 -4.99
CA LYS A 241 11.78 -16.24 -3.76
C LYS A 241 13.19 -15.69 -3.95
N VAL A 242 13.82 -15.25 -2.87
CA VAL A 242 15.20 -14.75 -2.88
C VAL A 242 15.95 -15.24 -1.64
N LYS A 243 17.21 -15.64 -1.84
CA LYS A 243 18.13 -16.08 -0.79
C LYS A 243 19.38 -15.23 -0.75
N VAL A 244 20.05 -15.27 0.41
CA VAL A 244 21.41 -14.76 0.51
C VAL A 244 22.31 -15.55 -0.44
N GLY A 245 23.02 -14.83 -1.30
CA GLY A 245 23.89 -15.38 -2.33
C GLY A 245 23.30 -15.35 -3.74
N ASP A 246 22.00 -15.09 -3.88
CA ASP A 246 21.37 -15.01 -5.20
C ASP A 246 21.86 -13.79 -6.00
N GLU A 247 22.13 -14.01 -7.28
CA GLU A 247 22.34 -12.94 -8.25
C GLU A 247 21.00 -12.32 -8.65
N VAL A 248 20.94 -10.99 -8.65
CA VAL A 248 19.74 -10.22 -8.98
C VAL A 248 20.08 -9.04 -9.87
N GLU A 249 19.08 -8.56 -10.59
CA GLU A 249 19.13 -7.35 -11.40
C GLU A 249 18.28 -6.24 -10.76
N ILE A 250 18.75 -5.00 -10.84
CA ILE A 250 17.97 -3.81 -10.50
C ILE A 250 17.57 -3.13 -11.80
N VAL A 251 16.27 -3.07 -12.05
CA VAL A 251 15.67 -2.67 -13.34
C VAL A 251 14.80 -1.43 -13.14
N GLY A 252 14.89 -0.48 -14.07
CA GLY A 252 14.04 0.72 -14.12
C GLY A 252 14.76 2.02 -13.80
N LEU A 253 14.14 3.14 -14.19
CA LEU A 253 14.59 4.53 -14.07
C LEU A 253 15.92 4.88 -14.75
N ARG A 254 16.59 3.90 -15.37
CA ARG A 254 17.87 4.00 -16.07
C ARG A 254 17.87 3.02 -17.24
N ASP A 255 18.60 3.35 -18.29
CA ASP A 255 18.69 2.49 -19.49
C ASP A 255 19.49 1.21 -19.21
N GLU A 256 20.53 1.30 -18.38
CA GLU A 256 21.33 0.14 -18.00
C GLU A 256 20.78 -0.56 -16.75
N THR A 257 20.61 -1.88 -16.86
CA THR A 257 20.27 -2.74 -15.72
C THR A 257 21.51 -3.03 -14.89
N LEU A 258 21.41 -2.88 -13.57
CA LEU A 258 22.52 -3.16 -12.66
C LEU A 258 22.46 -4.60 -12.17
N LYS A 259 23.59 -5.30 -12.16
CA LYS A 259 23.72 -6.65 -11.59
C LYS A 259 24.34 -6.58 -10.20
N THR A 260 23.82 -7.36 -9.27
CA THR A 260 24.36 -7.45 -7.91
C THR A 260 24.04 -8.81 -7.29
N VAL A 261 24.53 -9.02 -6.07
CA VAL A 261 24.30 -10.21 -5.26
C VAL A 261 23.62 -9.79 -3.96
N VAL A 262 22.57 -10.50 -3.58
CA VAL A 262 21.92 -10.33 -2.28
C VAL A 262 22.83 -10.90 -1.19
N THR A 263 23.21 -10.07 -0.22
CA THR A 263 24.12 -10.45 0.87
C THR A 263 23.43 -10.53 2.23
N GLY A 264 22.16 -10.12 2.30
CA GLY A 264 21.32 -10.25 3.47
C GLY A 264 19.85 -10.08 3.10
N VAL A 265 19.00 -10.87 3.74
CA VAL A 265 17.54 -10.74 3.68
C VAL A 265 17.06 -10.56 5.12
N GLU A 266 16.35 -9.47 5.39
CA GLU A 266 15.85 -9.15 6.73
C GLU A 266 14.39 -8.72 6.68
N MET A 267 13.62 -9.05 7.72
CA MET A 267 12.24 -8.63 7.90
C MET A 267 12.09 -8.15 9.34
N PHE A 268 11.64 -6.91 9.56
CA PHE A 268 11.53 -6.31 10.90
C PHE A 268 12.80 -6.48 11.77
N HIS A 269 13.97 -6.18 11.20
CA HIS A 269 15.30 -6.34 11.83
C HIS A 269 15.71 -7.77 12.22
N LYS A 270 14.92 -8.78 11.81
CA LYS A 270 15.21 -10.20 12.00
C LYS A 270 15.76 -10.78 10.69
N ALA A 271 16.77 -11.64 10.78
CA ALA A 271 17.37 -12.27 9.61
C ALA A 271 16.47 -13.39 9.06
N LEU A 272 16.39 -13.49 7.74
CA LEU A 272 15.71 -14.55 7.00
C LEU A 272 16.73 -15.37 6.19
N ASP A 273 16.52 -16.69 6.12
CA ASP A 273 17.31 -17.54 5.21
C ASP A 273 16.84 -17.37 3.75
N GLU A 274 15.54 -17.17 3.57
CA GLU A 274 14.85 -17.01 2.29
C GLU A 274 13.68 -16.02 2.48
N GLY A 275 13.58 -15.04 1.58
CA GLY A 275 12.38 -14.22 1.40
C GLY A 275 11.49 -14.84 0.33
N ILE A 276 10.18 -14.82 0.52
CA ILE A 276 9.18 -15.36 -0.41
C ILE A 276 8.15 -14.28 -0.75
N ALA A 277 7.43 -14.48 -1.86
CA ALA A 277 6.33 -13.62 -2.26
C ALA A 277 5.36 -13.34 -1.10
N GLY A 278 5.09 -12.06 -0.87
CA GLY A 278 4.29 -11.56 0.24
C GLY A 278 5.08 -10.98 1.41
N ASP A 279 6.37 -11.25 1.56
CA ASP A 279 7.12 -10.68 2.68
C ASP A 279 7.52 -9.22 2.42
N ASN A 280 7.41 -8.38 3.45
CA ASN A 280 8.09 -7.08 3.50
C ASN A 280 9.52 -7.26 4.00
N VAL A 281 10.48 -7.16 3.10
CA VAL A 281 11.90 -7.41 3.41
C VAL A 281 12.78 -6.21 3.10
N GLY A 282 13.91 -6.14 3.80
CA GLY A 282 15.10 -5.39 3.39
C GLY A 282 16.14 -6.32 2.78
N LEU A 283 16.57 -6.01 1.57
CA LEU A 283 17.65 -6.71 0.86
C LEU A 283 18.93 -5.90 0.92
N LEU A 284 19.99 -6.47 1.48
CA LEU A 284 21.33 -5.88 1.46
C LEU A 284 22.04 -6.24 0.15
N LEU A 285 22.36 -5.23 -0.66
CA LEU A 285 22.91 -5.43 -2.00
C LEU A 285 24.42 -5.16 -2.04
N ARG A 286 25.18 -6.07 -2.67
CA ARG A 286 26.64 -5.97 -2.75
C ARG A 286 27.09 -4.93 -3.76
N GLY A 287 27.95 -4.02 -3.33
CA GLY A 287 28.65 -3.11 -4.25
C GLY A 287 27.75 -2.06 -4.93
N ILE A 288 26.52 -1.89 -4.44
CA ILE A 288 25.58 -0.89 -4.93
C ILE A 288 25.62 0.34 -4.01
N GLY A 289 25.90 1.51 -4.57
CA GLY A 289 25.80 2.80 -3.89
C GLY A 289 24.35 3.26 -3.76
N ARG A 290 24.07 4.09 -2.73
CA ARG A 290 22.72 4.63 -2.47
C ARG A 290 22.21 5.47 -3.64
N ASP A 291 23.09 6.17 -4.33
CA ASP A 291 22.83 7.01 -5.49
C ASP A 291 22.51 6.21 -6.78
N GLN A 292 22.81 4.91 -6.79
CA GLN A 292 22.58 4.05 -7.94
C GLN A 292 21.19 3.44 -7.97
N VAL A 293 20.48 3.44 -6.84
CA VAL A 293 19.17 2.82 -6.65
C VAL A 293 18.18 3.81 -6.07
N ALA A 294 16.92 3.68 -6.46
CA ALA A 294 15.85 4.55 -5.99
C ALA A 294 14.52 3.80 -5.92
N ARG A 295 13.57 4.37 -5.17
CA ARG A 295 12.16 4.00 -5.24
C ARG A 295 11.68 4.04 -6.69
N GLY A 296 10.84 3.07 -7.08
CA GLY A 296 10.36 2.91 -8.46
C GLY A 296 11.24 2.03 -9.36
N MET A 297 12.39 1.58 -8.87
CA MET A 297 13.09 0.45 -9.50
C MET A 297 12.54 -0.87 -8.95
N VAL A 298 12.86 -1.98 -9.61
CA VAL A 298 12.56 -3.34 -9.12
C VAL A 298 13.85 -4.14 -8.96
N VAL A 299 13.93 -4.97 -7.93
CA VAL A 299 14.94 -6.03 -7.84
C VAL A 299 14.30 -7.31 -8.38
N ALA A 300 14.92 -7.93 -9.38
CA ALA A 300 14.34 -9.09 -10.06
C ALA A 300 15.37 -10.18 -10.34
N LYS A 301 14.89 -11.39 -10.61
CA LYS A 301 15.71 -12.48 -11.16
C LYS A 301 16.32 -12.01 -12.48
N PRO A 302 17.62 -12.27 -12.75
CA PRO A 302 18.26 -11.79 -13.97
C PRO A 302 17.54 -12.22 -15.24
N GLY A 303 17.30 -11.27 -16.15
CA GLY A 303 16.61 -11.49 -17.43
C GLY A 303 15.12 -11.81 -17.34
N SER A 304 14.51 -11.70 -16.15
CA SER A 304 13.08 -12.03 -15.97
C SER A 304 12.12 -10.88 -16.23
N ILE A 305 12.61 -9.64 -16.21
CA ILE A 305 11.87 -8.43 -16.59
C ILE A 305 12.85 -7.43 -17.19
N THR A 306 12.41 -6.68 -18.20
CA THR A 306 13.21 -5.69 -18.91
C THR A 306 12.60 -4.30 -18.75
N PRO A 307 13.42 -3.23 -18.83
CA PRO A 307 12.93 -1.87 -18.72
C PRO A 307 12.43 -1.37 -20.08
N HIS A 308 11.23 -0.79 -20.12
CA HIS A 308 10.56 -0.33 -21.35
C HIS A 308 10.08 1.11 -21.21
N ARG A 309 9.96 1.81 -22.34
CA ARG A 309 9.46 3.20 -22.40
C ARG A 309 8.15 3.28 -23.16
N LYS A 310 7.92 2.38 -24.11
CA LYS A 310 6.79 2.45 -25.03
C LYS A 310 5.86 1.26 -24.86
N PHE A 311 4.59 1.55 -24.64
CA PHE A 311 3.59 0.49 -24.49
C PHE A 311 2.22 0.95 -24.98
N ARG A 312 1.36 -0.01 -25.30
CA ARG A 312 -0.07 0.19 -25.44
C ARG A 312 -0.79 -0.24 -24.17
N ALA A 313 -1.88 0.44 -23.87
CA ALA A 313 -2.70 0.12 -22.72
C ALA A 313 -4.17 0.38 -22.99
N GLU A 314 -5.01 -0.40 -22.34
CA GLU A 314 -6.43 -0.11 -22.19
C GLU A 314 -6.62 0.73 -20.92
N VAL A 315 -7.30 1.87 -21.04
CA VAL A 315 -7.42 2.86 -19.97
C VAL A 315 -8.87 3.31 -19.81
N TYR A 316 -9.37 3.23 -18.59
CA TYR A 316 -10.58 3.92 -18.15
C TYR A 316 -10.23 5.33 -17.66
N VAL A 317 -10.90 6.35 -18.18
CA VAL A 317 -10.72 7.74 -17.78
C VAL A 317 -11.78 8.12 -16.77
N LEU A 318 -11.36 8.56 -15.58
CA LEU A 318 -12.29 8.83 -14.49
C LEU A 318 -13.07 10.13 -14.73
N ARG A 319 -14.36 10.08 -14.42
CA ARG A 319 -15.30 11.21 -14.44
C ARG A 319 -15.08 12.13 -13.25
N LYS A 320 -15.71 13.30 -13.30
CA LYS A 320 -15.65 14.32 -12.23
C LYS A 320 -16.21 13.81 -10.90
N ASP A 321 -17.34 13.11 -10.94
CA ASP A 321 -18.02 12.51 -9.78
C ASP A 321 -17.18 11.40 -9.14
N GLU A 322 -16.34 10.72 -9.93
CA GLU A 322 -15.34 9.77 -9.45
C GLU A 322 -14.03 10.46 -8.97
N GLY A 323 -13.99 11.80 -8.88
CA GLY A 323 -12.81 12.55 -8.48
C GLY A 323 -11.74 12.75 -9.58
N GLY A 324 -12.08 12.38 -10.82
CA GLY A 324 -11.21 12.48 -12.00
C GLY A 324 -11.32 13.80 -12.75
N ARG A 325 -11.37 13.71 -14.08
CA ARG A 325 -11.29 14.90 -14.95
C ARG A 325 -12.65 15.56 -15.16
N HIS A 326 -12.60 16.88 -15.34
CA HIS A 326 -13.75 17.68 -15.79
C HIS A 326 -13.74 17.95 -17.29
N LYS A 327 -12.55 17.93 -17.90
CA LYS A 327 -12.31 18.33 -19.30
C LYS A 327 -11.67 17.17 -20.06
N PRO A 328 -11.94 17.07 -21.38
CA PRO A 328 -11.24 16.12 -22.22
C PRO A 328 -9.73 16.36 -22.23
N PHE A 329 -9.00 15.37 -22.73
CA PHE A 329 -7.59 15.53 -23.11
C PHE A 329 -7.37 15.07 -24.55
N PHE A 330 -6.23 15.48 -25.10
CA PHE A 330 -5.85 15.30 -26.50
C PHE A 330 -4.53 14.53 -26.58
N SER A 331 -4.17 14.10 -27.78
CA SER A 331 -2.84 13.55 -28.04
C SER A 331 -1.74 14.56 -27.66
N GLY A 332 -0.65 14.08 -27.07
CA GLY A 332 0.40 14.91 -26.46
C GLY A 332 0.16 15.29 -25.01
N TYR A 333 -0.93 14.82 -24.37
CA TYR A 333 -1.16 14.98 -22.95
C TYR A 333 -0.06 14.28 -22.12
N ARG A 334 0.48 14.97 -21.09
CA ARG A 334 1.65 14.50 -20.31
C ARG A 334 1.38 14.34 -18.81
N PRO A 335 0.62 13.31 -18.38
CA PRO A 335 0.37 13.04 -16.97
C PRO A 335 1.52 12.26 -16.29
N GLN A 336 1.35 12.01 -14.99
CA GLN A 336 2.18 11.08 -14.22
C GLN A 336 1.55 9.68 -14.24
N PHE A 337 2.37 8.67 -14.51
CA PHE A 337 2.00 7.26 -14.47
C PHE A 337 2.55 6.63 -13.19
N TYR A 338 1.69 5.93 -12.47
CA TYR A 338 2.02 5.20 -11.25
C TYR A 338 1.99 3.70 -11.55
N ILE A 339 3.16 3.08 -11.60
CA ILE A 339 3.34 1.66 -11.91
C ILE A 339 4.06 1.02 -10.73
N ARG A 340 3.36 0.20 -9.94
CA ARG A 340 3.87 -0.36 -8.67
C ARG A 340 4.34 0.77 -7.73
N THR A 341 5.64 0.85 -7.43
CA THR A 341 6.25 1.90 -6.59
C THR A 341 6.80 3.08 -7.39
N THR A 342 6.70 3.03 -8.73
CA THR A 342 7.24 4.02 -9.67
C THR A 342 6.23 5.12 -9.93
N ASP A 343 6.67 6.38 -9.87
CA ASP A 343 6.00 7.50 -10.53
C ASP A 343 6.87 8.10 -11.63
N VAL A 344 6.34 8.20 -12.85
CA VAL A 344 7.07 8.68 -14.02
C VAL A 344 6.16 9.48 -14.94
N THR A 345 6.64 10.60 -15.47
CA THR A 345 5.93 11.35 -16.51
C THR A 345 5.91 10.53 -17.80
N GLY A 346 4.79 10.51 -18.50
CA GLY A 346 4.70 9.94 -19.83
C GLY A 346 3.87 10.81 -20.76
N THR A 347 4.03 10.63 -22.06
CA THR A 347 3.25 11.30 -23.10
C THR A 347 2.26 10.31 -23.70
N ILE A 348 1.00 10.72 -23.80
CA ILE A 348 -0.08 9.91 -24.38
C ILE A 348 -0.28 10.26 -25.85
N THR A 349 -0.35 9.24 -26.69
CA THR A 349 -0.77 9.33 -28.09
C THR A 349 -2.12 8.62 -28.24
N LEU A 350 -3.10 9.34 -28.79
CA LEU A 350 -4.42 8.78 -29.08
C LEU A 350 -4.40 7.94 -30.37
N PRO A 351 -5.29 6.95 -30.52
CA PRO A 351 -5.44 6.21 -31.78
C PRO A 351 -5.79 7.11 -32.96
N GLU A 352 -5.45 6.68 -34.17
CA GLU A 352 -5.87 7.37 -35.39
C GLU A 352 -7.40 7.56 -35.44
N GLY A 353 -7.85 8.77 -35.76
CA GLY A 353 -9.27 9.11 -35.82
C GLY A 353 -9.91 9.46 -34.47
N VAL A 354 -9.17 9.41 -33.35
CA VAL A 354 -9.63 9.86 -32.04
C VAL A 354 -9.03 11.23 -31.72
N ASP A 355 -9.84 12.29 -31.87
CA ASP A 355 -9.38 13.66 -31.63
C ASP A 355 -9.21 13.99 -30.14
N MET A 356 -10.11 13.47 -29.30
CA MET A 356 -10.12 13.73 -27.86
C MET A 356 -10.73 12.57 -27.08
N VAL A 357 -10.34 12.45 -25.81
CA VAL A 357 -10.89 11.46 -24.87
C VAL A 357 -11.69 12.19 -23.79
N MET A 358 -12.92 11.75 -23.57
CA MET A 358 -13.83 12.33 -22.58
C MET A 358 -13.68 11.61 -21.22
N PRO A 359 -13.93 12.32 -20.10
CA PRO A 359 -14.08 11.66 -18.81
C PRO A 359 -15.23 10.63 -18.86
N GLY A 360 -14.96 9.40 -18.42
CA GLY A 360 -15.86 8.25 -18.46
C GLY A 360 -15.62 7.27 -19.62
N ASP A 361 -14.70 7.58 -20.54
CA ASP A 361 -14.39 6.70 -21.67
C ASP A 361 -13.47 5.54 -21.28
N ASN A 362 -13.63 4.41 -21.96
CA ASN A 362 -12.62 3.35 -22.06
C ASN A 362 -11.92 3.48 -23.41
N VAL A 363 -10.60 3.67 -23.40
CA VAL A 363 -9.82 3.98 -24.60
C VAL A 363 -8.50 3.20 -24.61
N ASN A 364 -8.06 2.81 -25.81
CA ASN A 364 -6.72 2.30 -26.02
C ASN A 364 -5.75 3.47 -26.24
N LEU A 365 -4.67 3.52 -25.46
CA LEU A 365 -3.66 4.57 -25.54
C LEU A 365 -2.30 3.98 -25.87
N GLU A 366 -1.52 4.72 -26.64
CA GLU A 366 -0.08 4.51 -26.72
C GLU A 366 0.61 5.49 -25.78
N VAL A 367 1.58 5.01 -24.99
CA VAL A 367 2.26 5.79 -23.97
C VAL A 367 3.77 5.70 -24.18
N GLU A 368 4.44 6.85 -24.10
CA GLU A 368 5.91 6.96 -24.07
C GLU A 368 6.37 7.60 -22.76
N LEU A 369 7.10 6.84 -21.94
CA LEU A 369 7.61 7.27 -20.65
C LEU A 369 8.93 8.08 -20.76
N ASP A 370 9.09 9.09 -19.90
CA ASP A 370 10.30 9.93 -19.82
C ASP A 370 11.52 9.16 -19.30
N LYS A 371 11.30 8.02 -18.64
CA LYS A 371 12.35 7.10 -18.16
C LYS A 371 11.88 5.66 -18.38
N PRO A 372 12.80 4.71 -18.61
CA PRO A 372 12.41 3.32 -18.79
C PRO A 372 11.97 2.73 -17.45
N VAL A 373 10.93 1.90 -17.44
CA VAL A 373 10.35 1.30 -16.23
C VAL A 373 10.23 -0.21 -16.44
N ALA A 374 10.38 -0.97 -15.36
CA ALA A 374 10.16 -2.41 -15.41
C ALA A 374 8.69 -2.71 -15.74
N LEU A 375 8.44 -3.16 -16.98
CA LEU A 375 7.10 -3.38 -17.52
C LEU A 375 6.98 -4.78 -18.11
N GLU A 376 5.77 -5.31 -18.06
CA GLU A 376 5.39 -6.55 -18.71
C GLU A 376 3.93 -6.42 -19.16
N LYS A 377 3.52 -7.26 -20.11
CA LYS A 377 2.11 -7.33 -20.51
C LYS A 377 1.25 -7.71 -19.30
N GLY A 378 0.18 -6.96 -19.08
CA GLY A 378 -0.70 -7.11 -17.92
C GLY A 378 -0.32 -6.23 -16.73
N SER A 379 0.81 -5.51 -16.75
CA SER A 379 1.12 -4.50 -15.74
C SER A 379 -0.01 -3.49 -15.63
N ARG A 380 -0.55 -3.28 -14.42
CA ARG A 380 -1.54 -2.25 -14.16
C ARG A 380 -0.89 -0.94 -13.71
N PHE A 381 -1.58 0.16 -13.93
CA PHE A 381 -1.11 1.49 -13.56
C PHE A 381 -2.26 2.48 -13.34
N ALA A 382 -1.98 3.53 -12.57
CA ALA A 382 -2.85 4.68 -12.43
C ALA A 382 -2.24 5.91 -13.12
N ILE A 383 -3.09 6.78 -13.65
CA ILE A 383 -2.72 8.06 -14.27
C ILE A 383 -3.15 9.18 -13.33
N ARG A 384 -2.24 10.11 -13.00
CA ARG A 384 -2.55 11.26 -12.15
C ARG A 384 -2.04 12.57 -12.75
N GLU A 385 -2.77 13.64 -12.52
CA GLU A 385 -2.40 15.01 -12.87
C GLU A 385 -2.92 15.96 -11.79
N GLY A 386 -2.17 17.01 -11.44
CA GLY A 386 -2.67 18.06 -10.56
C GLY A 386 -3.09 17.57 -9.16
N GLY A 387 -2.54 16.44 -8.71
CA GLY A 387 -2.87 15.82 -7.43
C GLY A 387 -4.17 15.02 -7.40
N VAL A 388 -4.79 14.74 -8.56
CA VAL A 388 -5.98 13.87 -8.68
C VAL A 388 -5.71 12.68 -9.61
N THR A 389 -6.41 11.58 -9.38
CA THR A 389 -6.36 10.39 -10.24
C THR A 389 -7.31 10.56 -11.40
N VAL A 390 -6.77 10.53 -12.62
CA VAL A 390 -7.52 10.86 -13.86
C VAL A 390 -7.81 9.65 -14.72
N GLY A 391 -7.11 8.55 -14.50
CA GLY A 391 -7.31 7.31 -15.25
C GLY A 391 -6.70 6.10 -14.56
N ALA A 392 -7.13 4.92 -14.98
CA ALA A 392 -6.56 3.65 -14.58
C ALA A 392 -6.47 2.74 -15.79
N GLY A 393 -5.39 1.97 -15.89
CA GLY A 393 -5.14 1.20 -17.09
C GLY A 393 -4.32 -0.07 -16.87
N THR A 394 -4.32 -0.88 -17.91
CA THR A 394 -3.54 -2.13 -17.99
C THR A 394 -2.74 -2.15 -19.28
N VAL A 395 -1.46 -2.46 -19.17
CA VAL A 395 -0.55 -2.62 -20.32
C VAL A 395 -0.98 -3.83 -21.14
N THR A 396 -1.30 -3.61 -22.42
CA THR A 396 -1.77 -4.66 -23.34
C THR A 396 -0.64 -5.18 -24.24
N GLU A 397 0.34 -4.32 -24.55
CA GLU A 397 1.45 -4.63 -25.46
C GLU A 397 2.66 -3.75 -25.13
N ILE A 398 3.87 -4.31 -25.19
CA ILE A 398 5.14 -3.59 -25.09
C ILE A 398 5.67 -3.34 -26.51
N LEU A 399 6.13 -2.13 -26.79
CA LEU A 399 6.46 -1.69 -28.15
C LEU A 399 7.97 -1.57 -28.43
N ASP A 400 8.82 -1.58 -27.39
CA ASP A 400 10.28 -1.39 -27.49
C ASP A 400 11.10 -2.51 -26.85
#